data_AF-A0A965B5F8-F1
#
_entry.id   AF-A0A965B5F8-F1
#
_cell.length_a   1.000
_cell.length_b   1.000
_cell.length_c   1.000
_cell.angle_alpha   90.00
_cell.angle_beta   90.00
_cell.angle_gamma   90.00
#
_symmetry.space_group_name_H-M   'P 1'
#
loop_
_entity.id
_entity.type
_entity.pdbx_description
1 polymer ?
#
loop_
_entity_poly.entity_id
_entity_poly.type
_entity_poly.pdbx_seq_one_letter_code
_entity_poly.pdbx_strand_id
1 'polypeptide(L)' 'GGTGLGLAIVKHVAANHNGSIRLWSRPGTGSTFTLSIPAYPGGEADDSPEDEAV' A
#
# COMPACT_ATOMS: atom_id res chain seq x y z
N GLY A 1 -12.76 -1.33 -20.91
CA GLY A 1 -13.05 -2.42 -19.95
C GLY A 1 -11.74 -2.98 -19.46
N GLY A 2 -11.51 -2.99 -18.15
CA GLY A 2 -10.27 -3.52 -17.59
C GLY A 2 -10.24 -5.04 -17.71
N THR A 3 -9.17 -5.59 -18.29
CA THR A 3 -8.92 -7.03 -18.45
C THR A 3 -8.63 -7.77 -17.13
N GLY A 4 -8.79 -7.09 -15.98
CA GLY A 4 -8.50 -7.66 -14.66
C GLY A 4 -7.01 -7.76 -14.31
N LEU A 5 -6.11 -7.27 -15.16
CA LEU A 5 -4.66 -7.40 -14.97
C LEU A 5 -4.09 -6.58 -13.81
N GLY A 6 -4.74 -5.47 -13.44
CA GLY A 6 -4.21 -4.54 -12.43
C GLY A 6 -3.92 -5.22 -11.09
N LEU A 7 -4.86 -6.00 -10.56
CA LEU A 7 -4.66 -6.67 -9.27
C LEU A 7 -3.67 -7.83 -9.34
N ALA A 8 -3.56 -8.49 -10.50
CA ALA A 8 -2.57 -9.53 -10.72
C ALA A 8 -1.15 -8.96 -10.68
N ILE A 9 -0.94 -7.79 -11.29
CA ILE A 9 0.34 -7.07 -11.24
C ILE A 9 0.66 -6.67 -9.79
N VAL A 10 -0.30 -6.05 -9.08
CA VAL A 10 -0.08 -5.63 -7.69
C VAL A 10 0.25 -6.81 -6.78
N LYS A 11 -0.43 -7.96 -6.95
CA LYS A 11 -0.13 -9.18 -6.18
C LYS A 11 1.31 -9.65 -6.43
N HIS A 12 1.77 -9.65 -7.67
CA HIS A 12 3.14 -10.04 -8.01
C HIS A 12 4.17 -9.07 -7.43
N VAL A 13 3.94 -7.76 -7.58
CA VAL A 13 4.82 -6.72 -7.01
C VAL A 13 4.89 -6.85 -5.50
N ALA A 14 3.75 -6.99 -4.81
CA ALA A 14 3.72 -7.14 -3.36
C ALA A 14 4.52 -8.37 -2.90
N ALA A 15 4.33 -9.52 -3.57
CA ALA A 15 5.06 -10.75 -3.25
C ALA A 15 6.58 -10.60 -3.43
N ASN A 16 7.03 -9.92 -4.48
CA ASN A 16 8.44 -9.64 -4.73
C ASN A 16 9.06 -8.73 -3.65
N HIS A 17 8.25 -7.94 -2.95
CA HIS A 17 8.68 -7.08 -1.83
C HIS A 17 8.42 -7.73 -0.46
N ASN A 18 8.24 -9.05 -0.40
CA ASN A 18 7.90 -9.78 0.84
C ASN A 18 6.62 -9.25 1.53
N GLY A 19 5.74 -8.64 0.74
CA GLY A 19 4.49 -8.04 1.17
C GLY A 19 3.26 -8.86 0.79
N SER A 20 2.09 -8.29 1.08
CA SER A 20 0.80 -8.90 0.78
C SER A 20 -0.25 -7.84 0.43
N ILE A 21 -1.29 -8.26 -0.31
CA ILE A 21 -2.46 -7.42 -0.61
C ILE A 21 -3.73 -8.11 -0.12
N ARG A 22 -4.63 -7.34 0.51
CA ARG A 22 -5.98 -7.77 0.93
C ARG A 22 -7.04 -6.87 0.31
N LEU A 23 -8.24 -7.41 0.14
CA LEU A 23 -9.41 -6.69 -0.35
C LEU A 23 -10.55 -6.85 0.65
N TRP A 24 -11.15 -5.73 1.02
CA TRP A 24 -12.48 -5.67 1.63
C TRP A 24 -13.42 -4.94 0.68
N SER A 25 -14.64 -5.43 0.50
CA SER A 25 -15.63 -4.77 -0.36
C SER A 25 -17.02 -4.95 0.20
N ARG A 26 -17.83 -3.90 0.04
CA ARG A 26 -19.26 -3.91 0.38
C ARG A 26 -20.04 -3.18 -0.72
N PRO A 27 -21.04 -3.82 -1.35
CA PRO A 27 -21.89 -3.18 -2.35
C PRO A 27 -22.53 -1.89 -1.81
N GLY A 28 -22.52 -0.83 -2.61
CA GLY A 28 -23.02 0.49 -2.22
C GLY A 28 -22.15 1.27 -1.24
N THR A 29 -21.04 0.71 -0.75
CA THR A 29 -20.06 1.39 0.13
C THR A 29 -18.70 1.55 -0.55
N GLY A 30 -18.33 0.60 -1.40
CA GLY A 30 -17.08 0.61 -2.16
C GLY A 30 -16.15 -0.54 -1.79
N SER A 31 -14.88 -0.39 -2.17
CA SER A 31 -13.84 -1.40 -1.99
C SER A 31 -12.59 -0.76 -1.39
N THR A 32 -11.96 -1.46 -0.46
CA THR A 32 -10.70 -1.10 0.17
C THR A 32 -9.66 -2.18 -0.15
N PHE A 33 -8.58 -1.77 -0.80
CA PHE A 33 -7.43 -2.62 -1.07
C PHE A 33 -6.31 -2.21 -0.12
N THR A 34 -5.83 -3.16 0.69
CA THR A 34 -4.78 -2.92 1.69
C THR A 34 -3.51 -3.61 1.26
N LEU A 35 -2.45 -2.83 0.98
CA LEU A 35 -1.10 -3.32 0.70
C LEU A 35 -0.26 -3.24 1.98
N SER A 36 0.45 -4.31 2.31
CA SER A 36 1.35 -4.39 3.45
C SER A 36 2.72 -4.83 2.96
N ILE A 37 3.76 -4.06 3.25
CA ILE A 37 5.15 -4.36 2.89
C ILE A 37 6.00 -4.19 4.17
N PRO A 38 7.03 -5.03 4.39
CA PRO A 38 7.95 -4.83 5.51
C PRO A 38 8.57 -3.43 5.48
N ALA A 39 8.64 -2.78 6.63
CA ALA A 39 9.33 -1.51 6.76
C ALA A 39 10.83 -1.69 6.48
N TYR A 40 11.43 -0.71 5.83
CA TYR A 40 12.88 -0.69 5.66
C TYR A 40 13.53 -0.33 7.02
N PRO A 41 14.43 -1.17 7.57
CA PRO A 41 14.97 -0.99 8.92
C PRO A 41 15.89 0.23 9.07
N GLY A 42 16.33 0.85 7.97
CA GLY A 42 17.08 2.12 7.98
C GLY A 42 16.23 3.35 7.70
N GLY A 43 14.91 3.22 7.64
CA GLY A 43 13.98 4.32 7.56
C GLY A 43 13.44 4.61 8.95
N GLU A 44 14.25 5.24 9.80
CA GLU A 44 13.64 6.11 10.80
C GLU A 44 12.77 7.08 10.00
N ALA A 45 11.47 7.07 10.26
CA ALA A 45 10.59 8.09 9.73
C ALA A 45 11.24 9.41 10.15
N ASP A 46 11.73 10.16 9.17
CA ASP A 46 12.24 11.50 9.37
C ASP A 46 11.04 12.35 9.80
N ASP A 47 10.70 12.24 11.09
CA ASP A 47 9.69 13.03 11.78
C ASP A 47 10.33 14.33 12.27
N SER A 48 11.27 14.88 11.47
CA SER A 48 11.76 16.22 11.65
C SER A 48 10.56 17.15 11.48
N PRO A 49 10.13 17.88 12.52
CA PRO A 49 9.07 18.86 12.37
C PRO A 49 9.59 19.97 11.44
N GLU A 50 9.20 19.91 10.17
CA GLU A 50 9.34 21.02 9.24
C GLU A 50 8.43 22.17 9.75
N ASP A 51 9.01 23.36 9.92
CA ASP A 51 8.37 24.63 10.34
C ASP A 51 8.00 24.82 11.84
N GLU A 52 8.99 25.05 12.71
CA GLU A 52 8.85 26.14 13.69
C GLU A 52 9.44 27.43 13.09
N ALA A 53 8.62 28.12 12.31
CA ALA A 53 8.86 29.49 11.92
C ALA A 53 8.63 30.43 13.12
N VAL A 54 9.72 30.98 13.70
CA VAL A 54 9.69 32.28 14.40
C VAL A 54 11.03 33.01 14.30
#